data_AF-A0A0W1KMG0-F1
#
_entry.id   AF-A0A0W1KMG0-F1
#
_cell.length_a   1.000
_cell.length_b   1.000
_cell.length_c   1.000
_cell.angle_alpha   90.00
_cell.angle_beta   90.00
_cell.angle_gamma   90.00
#
_symmetry.space_group_name_H-M   'P 1'
#
loop_
_entity.id
_entity.type
_entity.pdbx_description
1 polymer ?
#
loop_
_entity_poly.entity_id
_entity_poly.type
_entity_poly.pdbx_seq_one_letter_code
_entity_poly.pdbx_strand_id
1 'polypeptide(L)'
;MSSKQDPGYGLVITLPTILDERELDRLLELVNAKSDLISKSLGTSQLSIRSTEEGVSFPWWDKLPEFEKITAYTEFLTELVAYAKRIRRTVARSASQVSNEKYELRSLLYRIGLSGKKNAEVRKILLKPLSGNSAWKTPPLINTNQEM
;
A
#
# COMPACT_ATOMS: atom_id res chain seq x y z
N MET A 1 -35.58 -3.22 -12.04
CA MET A 1 -34.20 -3.16 -11.50
C MET A 1 -33.28 -3.78 -12.53
N SER A 2 -32.58 -2.97 -13.33
CA SER A 2 -31.66 -3.48 -14.35
C SER A 2 -30.28 -3.61 -13.72
N SER A 3 -29.84 -4.85 -13.49
CA SER A 3 -28.48 -5.16 -13.06
C SER A 3 -27.53 -4.77 -14.20
N LYS A 4 -26.82 -3.65 -14.05
CA LYS A 4 -25.69 -3.35 -14.94
C LYS A 4 -24.68 -4.49 -14.78
N GLN A 5 -24.52 -5.28 -15.83
CA GLN A 5 -23.37 -6.16 -16.01
C GLN A 5 -22.12 -5.28 -15.90
N ASP A 6 -21.31 -5.53 -14.86
CA ASP A 6 -20.02 -4.88 -14.65
C ASP A 6 -19.12 -5.36 -15.80
N PRO A 7 -18.74 -4.50 -16.75
CA PRO A 7 -17.96 -4.95 -17.88
C PRO A 7 -16.60 -5.38 -17.33
N GLY A 8 -16.30 -6.68 -17.38
CA GLY A 8 -15.24 -7.36 -16.63
C GLY A 8 -13.81 -6.96 -17.04
N TYR A 9 -13.47 -5.68 -16.86
CA TYR A 9 -12.16 -5.11 -17.12
C TYR A 9 -11.40 -4.95 -15.79
N GLY A 10 -10.15 -5.41 -15.77
CA GLY A 10 -9.21 -5.20 -14.66
C GLY A 10 -8.32 -3.97 -14.86
N LEU A 11 -7.40 -3.77 -13.93
CA LEU A 11 -6.38 -2.72 -13.99
C LEU A 11 -4.99 -3.33 -13.83
N VAL A 12 -4.10 -2.98 -14.76
CA VAL A 12 -2.66 -3.19 -14.64
C VAL A 12 -1.99 -1.83 -14.68
N ILE A 13 -1.20 -1.51 -13.65
CA ILE A 13 -0.36 -0.31 -13.65
C ILE A 13 1.06 -0.74 -14.03
N THR A 14 1.62 -0.11 -15.07
CA THR A 14 3.02 -0.30 -15.46
C THR A 14 3.78 1.01 -15.25
N LEU A 15 4.88 0.95 -14.51
CA LEU A 15 5.79 2.07 -14.35
C LEU A 15 6.97 1.90 -15.32
N PRO A 16 7.28 2.92 -16.16
CA PRO A 16 8.34 2.84 -17.16
C PRO A 16 9.71 2.98 -16.51
N THR A 17 10.10 1.97 -15.76
CA THR A 17 11.37 1.93 -15.02
C THR A 17 11.93 0.51 -15.06
N ILE A 18 13.23 0.41 -15.22
CA ILE A 18 13.96 -0.86 -15.11
C ILE A 18 14.49 -0.99 -13.68
N LEU A 19 14.40 -2.19 -13.14
CA LEU A 19 15.00 -2.58 -11.86
C LEU A 19 16.10 -3.60 -12.12
N ASP A 20 17.23 -3.46 -11.44
CA ASP A 20 18.17 -4.58 -11.34
C ASP A 20 17.61 -5.68 -10.42
N GLU A 21 18.27 -6.85 -10.41
CA GLU A 21 17.85 -8.00 -9.61
C GLU A 21 17.71 -7.66 -8.12
N ARG A 22 18.63 -6.87 -7.56
CA ARG A 22 18.62 -6.50 -6.14
C ARG A 22 17.54 -5.47 -5.82
N GLU A 23 17.27 -4.55 -6.73
CA GLU A 23 16.18 -3.59 -6.62
C GLU A 23 14.81 -4.29 -6.69
N LEU A 24 14.67 -5.28 -7.57
CA LEU A 24 13.46 -6.11 -7.66
C LEU A 24 13.27 -6.96 -6.40
N ASP A 25 14.33 -7.58 -5.88
CA ASP A 25 14.27 -8.35 -4.63
C ASP A 25 13.82 -7.48 -3.46
N ARG A 26 14.36 -6.26 -3.33
CA ARG A 26 13.93 -5.31 -2.29
C ARG A 26 12.47 -4.92 -2.45
N LEU A 27 12.00 -4.70 -3.69
CA LEU A 27 10.60 -4.39 -3.95
C LEU A 27 9.69 -5.55 -3.52
N LEU A 28 10.07 -6.79 -3.85
CA LEU A 28 9.36 -8.00 -3.43
C LEU A 28 9.36 -8.14 -1.91
N GLU A 29 10.50 -7.93 -1.24
CA GLU A 29 10.60 -7.93 0.23
C GLU A 29 9.69 -6.88 0.87
N LEU A 30 9.68 -5.65 0.35
CA LEU A 30 8.83 -4.55 0.84
C LEU A 30 7.34 -4.92 0.79
N VAL A 31 6.91 -5.48 -0.34
CA VAL A 31 5.52 -5.90 -0.54
C VAL A 31 5.19 -7.09 0.36
N ASN A 32 6.04 -8.12 0.42
CA ASN A 32 5.83 -9.33 1.22
C ASN A 32 5.88 -9.09 2.74
N ALA A 33 6.66 -8.11 3.19
CA ALA A 33 6.74 -7.74 4.60
C ALA A 33 5.44 -7.12 5.13
N LYS A 34 4.60 -6.58 4.25
CA LYS A 34 3.37 -5.84 4.58
C LYS A 34 2.17 -6.28 3.73
N SER A 35 2.19 -7.52 3.22
CA SER A 35 1.21 -8.05 2.25
C SER A 35 -0.22 -7.82 2.70
N ASP A 36 -0.56 -8.18 3.93
CA ASP A 36 -1.93 -8.12 4.43
C ASP A 36 -2.47 -6.68 4.49
N LEU A 37 -1.61 -5.74 4.89
CA LEU A 37 -1.95 -4.32 4.93
C LEU A 37 -2.10 -3.73 3.54
N ILE A 38 -1.19 -4.09 2.61
CA ILE A 38 -1.22 -3.59 1.23
C ILE A 38 -2.44 -4.16 0.50
N SER A 39 -2.68 -5.47 0.59
CA SER A 39 -3.86 -6.14 0.04
C SER A 39 -5.16 -5.51 0.53
N LYS A 40 -5.28 -5.29 1.85
CA LYS A 40 -6.47 -4.66 2.44
C LYS A 40 -6.64 -3.20 2.03
N SER A 41 -5.55 -2.43 1.98
CA SER A 41 -5.55 -1.01 1.59
C SER A 41 -5.94 -0.80 0.13
N LEU A 42 -5.46 -1.67 -0.76
CA LEU A 42 -5.66 -1.57 -2.21
C LEU A 42 -6.85 -2.39 -2.71
N GLY A 43 -7.48 -3.19 -1.84
CA GLY A 43 -8.62 -4.04 -2.20
C GLY A 43 -8.27 -5.15 -3.18
N THR A 44 -7.08 -5.76 -3.02
CA THR A 44 -6.58 -6.83 -3.90
C THR A 44 -6.29 -8.11 -3.13
N SER A 45 -6.46 -9.25 -3.81
CA SER A 45 -6.12 -10.60 -3.34
C SER A 45 -4.73 -11.06 -3.76
N GLN A 46 -4.05 -10.36 -4.68
CA GLN A 46 -2.77 -10.77 -5.24
C GLN A 46 -1.80 -9.61 -5.37
N LEU A 47 -0.53 -9.84 -5.05
CA LEU A 47 0.52 -8.83 -5.06
C LEU A 47 1.69 -9.23 -5.96
N SER A 48 1.42 -9.90 -7.09
CA SER A 48 2.45 -10.30 -8.05
C SER A 48 3.07 -9.10 -8.74
N ILE A 49 4.38 -9.13 -8.97
CA ILE A 49 5.12 -8.08 -9.69
C ILE A 49 5.77 -8.72 -10.92
N ARG A 50 5.64 -8.07 -12.08
CA ARG A 50 6.30 -8.48 -13.32
C ARG A 50 7.30 -7.41 -13.72
N SER A 51 8.54 -7.80 -14.02
CA SER A 51 9.57 -6.90 -14.53
C SER A 51 9.92 -7.30 -15.95
N THR A 52 9.83 -6.37 -16.89
CA THR A 52 10.10 -6.57 -18.32
C THR A 52 10.87 -5.37 -18.89
N GLU A 53 11.19 -5.39 -20.18
CA GLU A 53 11.80 -4.25 -20.87
C GLU A 53 10.88 -3.01 -20.91
N GLU A 54 9.56 -3.20 -20.86
CA GLU A 54 8.57 -2.12 -20.83
C GLU A 54 8.48 -1.44 -19.44
N GLY A 55 8.99 -2.11 -18.41
CA GLY A 55 9.03 -1.63 -17.03
C GLY A 55 8.48 -2.64 -16.03
N VAL A 56 8.03 -2.11 -14.88
CA VAL A 56 7.50 -2.91 -13.76
C VAL A 56 5.99 -2.82 -13.73
N SER A 57 5.33 -3.96 -13.85
CA SER A 57 3.87 -4.08 -13.91
C SER A 57 3.28 -4.71 -12.65
N PHE A 58 2.14 -4.17 -12.23
CA PHE A 58 1.38 -4.57 -11.05
C PHE A 58 -0.04 -5.01 -11.46
N PRO A 59 -0.22 -6.27 -11.89
CA PRO A 59 -1.53 -6.81 -12.28
C PRO A 59 -2.35 -7.21 -11.05
N TRP A 60 -2.62 -6.27 -10.16
CA TRP A 60 -3.22 -6.56 -8.84
C TRP A 60 -4.75 -6.53 -8.85
N TRP A 61 -5.40 -5.92 -9.83
CA TRP A 61 -6.84 -5.68 -9.78
C TRP A 61 -7.58 -6.36 -10.94
N ASP A 62 -8.46 -7.30 -10.60
CA ASP A 62 -9.34 -7.98 -11.57
C ASP A 62 -10.57 -7.13 -11.95
N LYS A 63 -10.77 -6.00 -11.26
CA LYS A 63 -11.82 -5.02 -11.53
C LYS A 63 -11.25 -3.62 -11.54
N LEU A 64 -11.80 -2.77 -12.39
CA LEU A 64 -11.41 -1.36 -12.45
C LEU A 64 -11.81 -0.61 -11.17
N PRO A 65 -10.86 -0.04 -10.41
CA PRO A 65 -11.17 0.80 -9.25
C PRO A 65 -11.78 2.15 -9.65
N GLU A 66 -12.35 2.86 -8.67
CA GLU A 66 -12.73 4.27 -8.84
C GLU A 66 -11.53 5.14 -9.22
N PHE A 67 -11.76 6.17 -10.05
CA PHE A 67 -10.70 7.04 -10.59
C PHE A 67 -9.75 7.61 -9.52
N GLU A 68 -10.29 8.13 -8.42
CA GLU A 68 -9.47 8.68 -7.31
C GLU A 68 -8.53 7.62 -6.69
N LYS A 69 -8.99 6.36 -6.63
CA LYS A 69 -8.18 5.23 -6.14
C LYS A 69 -7.06 4.89 -7.12
N ILE A 70 -7.34 4.89 -8.43
CA ILE A 70 -6.32 4.63 -9.46
C ILE A 70 -5.15 5.61 -9.32
N THR A 71 -5.43 6.90 -9.14
CA THR A 71 -4.40 7.92 -8.90
C THR A 71 -3.61 7.64 -7.63
N ALA A 72 -4.29 7.38 -6.50
CA ALA A 72 -3.63 7.07 -5.23
C ALA A 72 -2.76 5.79 -5.30
N TYR A 73 -3.22 4.76 -6.02
CA TYR A 73 -2.50 3.51 -6.21
C TYR A 73 -1.27 3.72 -7.09
N THR A 74 -1.39 4.51 -8.15
CA THR A 74 -0.28 4.87 -9.03
C THR A 74 0.80 5.64 -8.26
N GLU A 75 0.43 6.62 -7.44
CA GLU A 75 1.39 7.36 -6.59
C GLU A 75 2.05 6.45 -5.56
N PHE A 76 1.29 5.57 -4.91
CA PHE A 76 1.82 4.58 -3.98
C PHE A 76 2.87 3.69 -4.64
N LEU A 77 2.56 3.10 -5.78
CA LEU A 77 3.48 2.24 -6.53
C LEU A 77 4.73 3.01 -6.97
N THR A 78 4.57 4.25 -7.44
CA THR A 78 5.68 5.11 -7.86
C THR A 78 6.68 5.33 -6.73
N GLU A 79 6.20 5.77 -5.56
CA GLU A 79 7.05 6.00 -4.39
C GLU A 79 7.62 4.69 -3.81
N LEU A 80 6.87 3.59 -3.89
CA LEU A 80 7.34 2.28 -3.44
C LEU A 80 8.51 1.78 -4.30
N VAL A 81 8.41 1.89 -5.63
CA VAL A 81 9.51 1.53 -6.54
C VAL A 81 10.70 2.48 -6.35
N ALA A 82 10.47 3.78 -6.26
CA ALA A 82 11.52 4.75 -5.96
C ALA A 82 12.21 4.46 -4.61
N TYR A 83 11.46 3.97 -3.62
CA TYR A 83 12.00 3.55 -2.34
C TYR A 83 12.88 2.29 -2.45
N ALA A 84 12.42 1.28 -3.21
CA ALA A 84 13.18 0.05 -3.45
C ALA A 84 14.56 0.31 -4.10
N LYS A 85 14.62 1.28 -5.02
CA LYS A 85 15.88 1.73 -5.64
C LYS A 85 16.86 2.37 -4.65
N ARG A 86 16.36 3.18 -3.70
CA ARG A 86 17.23 3.95 -2.79
C ARG A 86 17.60 3.23 -1.50
N ILE A 87 16.77 2.29 -1.03
CA ILE A 87 17.01 1.62 0.24
C ILE A 87 18.19 0.64 0.14
N ARG A 88 19.15 0.75 1.06
CA ARG A 88 20.35 -0.10 1.09
C ARG A 88 20.31 -1.21 2.15
N ARG A 89 19.25 -1.27 2.96
CA ARG A 89 19.08 -2.21 4.08
C ARG A 89 18.01 -3.26 3.76
N THR A 90 18.19 -4.48 4.24
CA THR A 90 17.18 -5.55 4.19
C THR A 90 15.91 -5.13 4.92
N VAL A 91 14.76 -5.46 4.34
CA VAL A 91 13.46 -5.12 4.93
C VAL A 91 13.00 -6.27 5.81
N ALA A 92 13.32 -6.19 7.10
CA ALA A 92 12.84 -7.18 8.06
C ALA A 92 11.30 -7.08 8.22
N ARG A 93 10.61 -8.22 8.12
CA ARG A 93 9.21 -8.35 8.52
C ARG A 93 9.10 -8.05 10.01
N SER A 94 8.34 -7.01 10.38
CA SER A 94 8.04 -6.75 11.78
C SER A 94 7.11 -7.86 12.29
N ALA A 95 7.62 -8.74 13.16
CA ALA A 95 6.88 -9.88 13.73
C ALA A 95 5.81 -9.49 14.78
N SER A 96 5.42 -8.23 14.89
CA SER A 96 4.43 -7.81 15.89
C SER A 96 3.02 -8.10 15.39
N GLN A 97 2.23 -8.82 16.19
CA GLN A 97 0.77 -8.86 16.07
C GLN A 97 0.25 -7.42 15.97
N VAL A 98 -0.28 -7.06 14.80
CA VAL A 98 -0.61 -5.67 14.46
C VAL A 98 -1.91 -5.30 15.15
N SER A 99 -1.84 -4.54 16.25
CA SER A 99 -3.03 -3.97 16.88
C SER A 99 -3.55 -2.71 16.17
N ASN A 100 -2.74 -2.09 15.30
CA ASN A 100 -3.07 -0.82 14.66
C ASN A 100 -2.59 -0.72 13.21
N GLU A 101 -3.43 -1.20 12.30
CA GLU A 101 -3.16 -1.24 10.86
C GLU A 101 -2.87 0.15 10.27
N LYS A 102 -3.67 1.17 10.63
CA LYS A 102 -3.50 2.54 10.12
C LYS A 102 -2.14 3.13 10.51
N TYR A 103 -1.67 2.91 11.73
CA TYR A 103 -0.37 3.40 12.15
C TYR A 103 0.78 2.75 11.36
N GLU A 104 0.70 1.44 11.18
CA GLU A 104 1.71 0.67 10.47
C GLU A 104 1.79 1.07 8.99
N LEU A 105 0.65 1.12 8.29
CA LEU A 105 0.66 1.57 6.90
C LEU A 105 1.10 3.03 6.80
N ARG A 106 0.60 3.94 7.66
CA ARG A 106 1.05 5.34 7.63
C ARG A 106 2.57 5.45 7.79
N SER A 107 3.16 4.69 8.70
CA SER A 107 4.61 4.71 8.92
C SER A 107 5.38 4.26 7.67
N LEU A 108 4.88 3.24 6.95
CA LEU A 108 5.41 2.87 5.64
C LEU A 108 5.27 4.02 4.63
N LEU A 109 4.08 4.61 4.49
CA LEU A 109 3.81 5.70 3.54
C LEU A 109 4.78 6.88 3.75
N TYR A 110 5.05 7.25 4.99
CA TYR A 110 6.03 8.30 5.31
C TYR A 110 7.45 7.90 4.93
N ARG A 111 7.83 6.64 5.13
CA ARG A 111 9.16 6.13 4.83
C ARG A 111 9.43 6.07 3.32
N ILE A 112 8.41 5.70 2.52
CA ILE A 112 8.55 5.61 1.07
C ILE A 112 8.49 6.96 0.37
N GLY A 113 7.98 8.02 1.02
CA GLY A 113 8.02 9.39 0.47
C GLY A 113 6.66 10.07 0.36
N LEU A 114 5.56 9.36 0.65
CA LEU A 114 4.19 9.89 0.69
C LEU A 114 3.91 10.74 1.94
N SER A 115 4.81 11.67 2.25
CA SER A 115 4.73 12.63 3.35
C SER A 115 4.20 14.00 2.87
N GLY A 116 3.95 14.93 3.80
CA GLY A 116 3.54 16.31 3.48
C GLY A 116 2.06 16.48 3.10
N LYS A 117 1.66 17.74 2.89
CA LYS A 117 0.26 18.13 2.61
C LYS A 117 -0.21 17.69 1.23
N LYS A 118 0.66 17.72 0.21
CA LYS A 118 0.33 17.30 -1.17
C LYS A 118 -0.16 15.85 -1.26
N ASN A 119 0.40 14.97 -0.44
CA ASN A 119 0.06 13.55 -0.42
C ASN A 119 -1.06 13.21 0.59
N ALA A 120 -1.74 14.23 1.15
CA ALA A 120 -2.73 14.01 2.20
C ALA A 120 -3.93 13.17 1.72
N GLU A 121 -4.43 13.43 0.51
CA GLU A 121 -5.58 12.71 -0.03
C GLU A 121 -5.22 11.27 -0.41
N VAL A 122 -4.04 11.05 -1.01
CA VAL A 122 -3.52 9.69 -1.26
C VAL A 122 -3.40 8.90 0.03
N ARG A 123 -2.82 9.47 1.10
CA ARG A 123 -2.78 8.78 2.40
C ARG A 123 -4.18 8.50 2.94
N LYS A 124 -5.13 9.43 2.81
CA LYS A 124 -6.49 9.24 3.28
C LYS A 124 -7.19 8.08 2.56
N ILE A 125 -7.03 7.98 1.25
CA ILE A 125 -7.57 6.87 0.44
C ILE A 125 -6.95 5.53 0.89
N LEU A 126 -5.62 5.44 0.96
CA LEU A 126 -4.92 4.21 1.32
C LEU A 126 -5.20 3.75 2.76
N LEU A 127 -5.40 4.67 3.70
CA LEU A 127 -5.64 4.34 5.11
C LEU A 127 -7.13 4.06 5.42
N LYS A 128 -8.06 4.45 4.55
CA LYS A 128 -9.51 4.31 4.78
C LYS A 128 -9.97 2.87 5.08
N PRO A 129 -9.47 1.82 4.39
CA PRO A 129 -9.93 0.44 4.62
C PRO A 129 -9.38 -0.20 5.90
N LEU A 130 -8.42 0.46 6.57
CA LEU A 130 -7.68 -0.11 7.69
C LEU A 130 -8.32 0.24 9.04
N SER A 131 -8.10 -0.63 10.03
CA SER A 131 -8.55 -0.45 11.41
C SER A 131 -7.53 0.34 12.24
N GLY A 132 -7.96 0.78 13.44
CA GLY A 132 -7.12 1.52 14.38
C GLY A 132 -7.00 3.02 14.10
N ASN A 133 -5.95 3.63 14.63
CA ASN A 133 -5.68 5.07 14.58
C ASN A 133 -4.28 5.34 14.01
N SER A 134 -4.11 6.33 13.15
CA SER A 134 -2.81 6.63 12.57
C SER A 134 -1.82 7.32 13.53
N ALA A 135 -2.26 7.87 14.66
CA ALA A 135 -1.44 8.70 15.54
C ALA A 135 -0.45 7.90 16.42
N TRP A 136 -0.86 6.73 16.94
CA TRP A 136 -0.09 5.99 17.96
C TRP A 136 0.06 4.51 17.60
N LYS A 137 1.22 3.90 17.92
CA LYS A 137 1.50 2.48 17.60
C LYS A 137 0.56 1.53 18.34
N THR A 138 0.34 1.78 19.63
CA THR A 138 -0.66 1.11 20.46
C THR A 138 -1.66 2.17 20.93
N PRO A 139 -2.99 1.92 20.86
CA PRO A 139 -3.95 2.84 21.48
C PRO A 139 -3.64 3.00 22.97
N PRO A 140 -3.75 4.22 23.54
CA PRO A 140 -3.65 4.40 24.99
C PRO A 140 -4.65 3.49 25.70
N LEU A 141 -4.27 2.89 26.84
CA LEU A 141 -5.23 2.21 27.69
C LEU A 141 -6.25 3.26 28.16
N ILE A 142 -7.50 3.13 27.72
CA ILE A 142 -8.60 3.93 28.25
C ILE A 142 -8.93 3.31 29.60
N ASN A 143 -8.55 3.96 30.70
CA ASN A 143 -9.03 3.58 32.03
C ASN A 143 -10.52 3.92 32.10
N THR A 144 -11.40 2.93 31.92
CA THR A 144 -12.86 3.07 32.03
C THR A 144 -13.34 3.13 33.49
N ASN A 145 -12.60 3.81 34.37
CA ASN A 145 -13.01 4.06 35.76
C ASN A 145 -13.35 5.53 35.96
N GLN A 146 -14.32 6.02 35.19
CA GLN A 146 -15.13 7.19 35.57
C GLN A 146 -16.60 6.87 35.31
N GLU A 147 -17.10 5.86 36.00
CA GLU A 147 -18.45 5.91 36.55
C GLU A 147 -18.28 6.18 38.05
N MET A 148 -18.60 7.42 38.45
CA MET A 148 -19.24 7.88 39.69
C MET A 148 -19.23 9.40 39.70
#